data_AF-A0A524DCV9-F1
#
_entry.id   AF-A0A524DCV9-F1
#
_cell.length_a   1.000
_cell.length_b   1.000
_cell.length_c   1.000
_cell.angle_alpha   90.00
_cell.angle_beta   90.00
_cell.angle_gamma   90.00
#
_symmetry.space_group_name_H-M   'P 1'
#
loop_
_entity.id
_entity.type
_entity.pdbx_description
1 polymer ?
#
loop_
_entity_poly.entity_id
_entity_poly.type
_entity_poly.pdbx_seq_one_letter_code
_entity_poly.pdbx_strand_id
1 'polypeptide(L)' 'MAELICQKCGKEIKTIPQHCGHDMIYNEEENRWECYMGSKCGYISLDDYICEDCCNTEN' A
#
# COMPACT_ATOMS: atom_id res chain seq x y z
N MET A 1 4.60 10.71 15.97
CA MET A 1 4.94 9.95 14.75
C MET A 1 3.62 9.48 14.17
N ALA A 2 3.38 9.65 12.87
CA ALA A 2 2.16 9.11 12.26
C ALA A 2 2.35 7.60 12.12
N GLU A 3 1.43 6.81 12.68
CA GLU A 3 1.43 5.35 12.54
C GLU A 3 0.76 4.99 11.22
N LEU A 4 1.42 4.16 10.40
CA LEU A 4 0.79 3.61 9.19
C LEU A 4 -0.05 2.40 9.61
N ILE A 5 -1.35 2.42 9.31
CA ILE A 5 -2.28 1.38 9.73
C ILE A 5 -2.92 0.77 8.49
N CYS A 6 -3.00 -0.57 8.45
CA CYS A 6 -3.74 -1.28 7.43
C CYS A 6 -5.23 -0.93 7.51
N GLN A 7 -5.79 -0.39 6.43
CA GLN A 7 -7.22 -0.03 6.39
C GLN A 7 -8.16 -1.24 6.54
N LYS A 8 -7.72 -2.45 6.16
CA LYS A 8 -8.55 -3.66 6.20
C LYS A 8 -8.59 -4.35 7.57
N CYS A 9 -7.48 -4.42 8.29
CA CYS A 9 -7.39 -5.17 9.56
C CYS A 9 -6.96 -4.34 10.77
N GLY A 10 -6.66 -3.05 10.60
CA GLY A 10 -6.21 -2.18 11.69
C GLY A 10 -4.81 -2.50 12.23
N LYS A 11 -4.08 -3.42 11.60
CA LYS A 11 -2.72 -3.78 12.00
C LYS A 11 -1.76 -2.63 11.68
N GLU A 12 -0.92 -2.29 12.65
CA GLU A 12 0.19 -1.35 12.45
C GLU A 12 1.18 -1.92 11.43
N ILE A 13 1.49 -1.11 10.43
CA ILE A 13 2.44 -1.42 9.37
C ILE A 13 3.78 -0.79 9.73
N LYS A 14 4.70 -1.65 10.18
CA LYS A 14 6.01 -1.22 10.64
C LYS A 14 7.00 -0.94 9.51
N THR A 15 6.73 -1.50 8.33
CA THR A 15 7.65 -1.45 7.19
C THR A 15 6.87 -1.33 5.90
N ILE A 16 7.33 -0.43 5.04
CA ILE A 16 6.86 -0.25 3.66
C ILE A 16 7.97 -0.80 2.75
N PRO A 17 7.66 -1.51 1.65
CA PRO A 17 8.67 -1.92 0.70
C PRO A 17 9.47 -0.73 0.16
N GLN A 18 10.79 -0.90 0.04
CA GLN A 18 11.69 0.19 -0.33
C GLN A 18 11.35 0.85 -1.68
N HIS A 19 10.84 0.07 -2.64
CA HIS A 19 10.43 0.60 -3.95
C HIS A 19 9.27 1.60 -3.85
N CYS A 20 8.41 1.51 -2.82
CA CYS A 20 7.40 2.54 -2.58
C CYS A 20 7.99 3.90 -2.20
N GLY A 21 9.27 3.99 -1.84
CA GLY A 21 9.97 5.25 -1.62
C GLY A 21 10.71 5.77 -2.86
N HIS A 22 10.82 4.97 -3.94
CA HIS A 22 11.62 5.30 -5.13
C HIS A 22 10.77 5.41 -6.40
N ASP A 23 9.84 4.48 -6.60
CA ASP A 23 9.14 4.24 -7.86
C ASP A 23 7.62 4.37 -7.71
N MET A 24 7.19 5.43 -7.03
CA MET A 24 5.77 5.77 -6.92
C MET A 24 5.23 6.28 -8.25
N ILE A 25 4.00 5.89 -8.58
CA ILE A 25 3.28 6.44 -9.71
C ILE A 25 2.18 7.38 -9.22
N TYR A 26 1.89 8.39 -10.02
CA TYR A 26 0.74 9.26 -9.79
C TYR A 26 -0.42 8.78 -10.66
N ASN A 27 -1.50 8.34 -10.05
CA ASN A 27 -2.75 8.05 -10.73
C ASN A 27 -3.50 9.38 -10.93
N GLU A 28 -3.52 9.88 -12.16
CA GLU A 28 -4.19 11.14 -12.52
C GLU A 28 -5.72 11.04 -12.46
N GLU A 29 -6.29 9.84 -12.68
CA GLU A 29 -7.75 9.64 -12.65
C GLU A 29 -8.29 9.75 -11.23
N GLU A 30 -7.58 9.17 -10.26
CA GLU A 30 -7.95 9.22 -8.84
C GLU A 30 -7.28 10.37 -8.07
N ASN A 31 -6.34 11.07 -8.71
CA ASN A 31 -5.55 12.15 -8.12
C ASN A 31 -4.80 11.69 -6.86
N ARG A 32 -4.14 10.53 -6.94
CA ARG A 32 -3.51 9.84 -5.80
C ARG A 32 -2.15 9.27 -6.17
N TRP A 33 -1.29 9.17 -5.15
CA TRP A 33 -0.02 8.46 -5.28
C TRP A 33 -0.21 6.97 -4.97
N GLU A 34 0.31 6.14 -5.86
CA GLU A 34 0.23 4.69 -5.76
C GLU A 34 1.62 4.06 -5.75
N CYS A 35 1.72 2.93 -5.04
CA CYS A 35 2.89 2.07 -5.04
C CYS A 35 2.52 0.67 -5.51
N TYR A 36 3.35 0.10 -6.38
CA TYR A 36 3.28 -1.32 -6.73
C TYR A 36 3.76 -2.20 -5.57
N MET A 37 2.85 -2.92 -4.92
CA MET A 37 3.15 -3.76 -3.76
C MET A 37 3.40 -5.23 -4.12
N GLY A 38 3.76 -5.50 -5.38
CA GLY A 38 3.99 -6.84 -5.92
C GLY A 38 2.78 -7.42 -6.63
N SER A 39 2.99 -8.54 -7.32
CA SER A 39 1.99 -9.12 -8.25
C SER A 39 0.69 -9.57 -7.59
N LYS A 40 0.71 -9.85 -6.29
CA LYS A 40 -0.48 -10.23 -5.52
C LYS A 40 -1.31 -9.03 -5.06
N CYS A 41 -0.69 -7.85 -4.88
CA CYS A 41 -1.38 -6.63 -4.47
C CYS A 41 -1.70 -5.70 -5.62
N GLY A 42 -0.90 -5.73 -6.68
CA GLY A 42 -0.91 -4.69 -7.68
C GLY A 42 -0.46 -3.35 -7.11
N TYR A 43 -1.01 -2.28 -7.67
CA TYR A 43 -0.80 -0.91 -7.19
C TYR A 43 -1.80 -0.59 -6.10
N ILE A 44 -1.32 -0.01 -5.00
CA ILE A 44 -2.18 0.48 -3.92
C ILE A 44 -1.88 1.96 -3.65
N SER A 45 -2.92 2.72 -3.32
CA SER A 45 -2.76 4.10 -2.88
C SER A 45 -2.12 4.16 -1.48
N LEU A 46 -1.28 5.16 -1.24
CA LEU A 46 -0.75 5.40 0.10
C LEU A 46 -1.82 5.80 1.12
N ASP A 47 -2.92 6.41 0.66
CA ASP A 47 -4.03 6.81 1.53
C ASP A 47 -4.85 5.59 1.99
N ASP A 48 -4.92 4.56 1.15
CA ASP A 48 -5.68 3.32 1.38
C ASP A 48 -4.77 2.10 1.58
N TYR A 49 -3.65 2.31 2.28
CA TYR A 49 -2.61 1.29 2.40
C TYR A 49 -3.11 0.03 3.12
N ILE A 50 -2.82 -1.15 2.54
CA ILE A 50 -3.14 -2.47 3.09
C ILE A 50 -1.86 -3.26 3.39
N CYS A 51 -1.87 -4.04 4.48
CA CYS A 51 -0.73 -4.89 4.81
C CYS A 51 -0.63 -6.11 3.88
N GLU A 52 0.57 -6.68 3.80
CA GLU A 52 0.87 -7.85 2.98
C GLU A 52 -0.06 -9.04 3.32
N ASP A 53 -0.39 -9.25 4.59
CA ASP A 53 -1.31 -10.32 5.02
C ASP A 53 -2.69 -10.16 4.37
N CYS A 54 -3.26 -8.94 4.45
CA CYS A 54 -4.57 -8.58 3.94
C CYS A 54 -4.65 -8.59 2.41
N CYS A 55 -3.52 -8.33 1.79
CA CYS A 55 -3.29 -8.39 0.37
C CYS A 55 -3.17 -9.84 -0.13
N ASN A 56 -2.46 -10.69 0.62
CA ASN A 56 -2.29 -12.11 0.31
C ASN A 56 -3.56 -12.94 0.56
N THR A 57 -4.63 -12.37 1.14
CA THR A 57 -5.88 -13.10 1.45
C THR A 57 -6.86 -13.19 0.28
N GLU A 58 -6.42 -13.07 -0.98
CA GLU A 58 -7.21 -13.48 -2.14
C GLU A 58 -6.87 -14.92 -2.56
N ASN A 59 -7.27 -15.87 -1.70
CA ASN A 59 -7.75 -17.22 -2.03
C ASN A 59 -8.30 -17.91 -0.78
#